data_AF-A0A969D7I1-F1
#
_entry.id   AF-A0A969D7I1-F1
#
_cell.length_a   1.000
_cell.length_b   1.000
_cell.length_c   1.000
_cell.angle_alpha   90.00
_cell.angle_beta   90.00
_cell.angle_gamma   90.00
#
_symmetry.space_group_name_H-M   'P 1'
#
loop_
_entity.id
_entity.type
_entity.pdbx_description
1 polymer ?
#
loop_
_entity_poly.entity_id
_entity_poly.type
_entity_poly.pdbx_seq_one_letter_code
_entity_poly.pdbx_strand_id
1 'polypeptide(L)'
;GTFTPPLATGQWQGRLFITARYQDQGNKGAPSLIASTQVELRPNRVDAYQPDGYQGGSKIMSADGSFFYAGALNDGDHLYFKDVDLRGIGELRITYNSKELEGLLELRQHTPDGPLMGTATVRPAGQWEVWFESTIAIDTASRGDLYLIIRAKNSKSHQMNIRWLDFRARL
;
A
#
# COMPACT_ATOMS: atom_id res chain seq x y z
N GLY A 1 2.22 19.25 21.81
CA GLY A 1 2.30 18.02 22.63
C GLY A 1 2.70 16.88 21.74
N THR A 2 3.47 15.93 22.26
CA THR A 2 3.80 14.66 21.57
C THR A 2 2.74 13.63 21.90
N PHE A 3 2.24 12.92 20.89
CA PHE A 3 1.40 11.74 21.08
C PHE A 3 2.20 10.51 20.65
N THR A 4 2.41 9.59 21.58
CA THR A 4 2.96 8.26 21.27
C THR A 4 1.77 7.32 21.21
N PRO A 5 1.43 6.76 20.03
CA PRO A 5 0.39 5.74 19.97
C PRO A 5 0.78 4.58 20.90
N PRO A 6 -0.18 3.94 21.58
CA PRO A 6 0.12 2.78 22.39
C PRO A 6 0.85 1.78 21.50
N LEU A 7 2.09 1.44 21.87
CA LEU A 7 2.83 0.36 21.26
C LEU A 7 1.95 -0.87 21.45
N ALA A 8 1.19 -1.25 20.41
CA ALA A 8 0.71 -2.61 20.37
C ALA A 8 1.99 -3.44 20.38
N THR A 9 2.12 -4.29 21.38
CA THR A 9 2.99 -5.45 21.30
C THR A 9 2.45 -6.33 20.16
N GLY A 10 2.72 -5.93 18.90
CA GLY A 10 2.10 -6.45 17.69
C GLY A 10 1.99 -5.40 16.56
N GLN A 11 1.92 -5.85 15.30
CA GLN A 11 1.66 -4.95 14.18
C GLN A 11 0.27 -4.32 14.32
N TRP A 12 0.19 -3.00 14.43
CA TRP A 12 -1.07 -2.25 14.40
C TRP A 12 -1.70 -2.38 13.01
N GLN A 13 -2.88 -3.01 12.89
CA GLN A 13 -3.64 -3.16 11.65
C GLN A 13 -4.73 -2.08 11.47
N GLY A 14 -4.51 -0.86 11.97
CA GLY A 14 -5.50 0.22 11.97
C GLY A 14 -4.97 1.55 11.46
N ARG A 15 -5.88 2.45 11.06
CA ARG A 15 -5.58 3.85 10.72
C ARG A 15 -5.55 4.68 12.01
N LEU A 16 -4.54 5.54 12.17
CA LEU A 16 -4.46 6.47 13.30
C LEU A 16 -4.89 7.86 12.84
N PHE A 17 -5.91 8.42 13.48
CA PHE A 17 -6.36 9.79 13.22
C PHE A 17 -5.86 10.73 14.31
N ILE A 18 -5.04 11.72 13.95
CA ILE A 18 -4.60 12.79 14.84
C ILE A 18 -5.44 14.02 14.55
N THR A 19 -6.26 14.44 15.52
CA THR A 19 -7.07 15.66 15.42
C THR A 19 -6.47 16.76 16.28
N ALA A 20 -6.17 17.91 15.67
CA ALA A 20 -5.82 19.13 16.38
C ALA A 20 -7.01 20.10 16.36
N ARG A 21 -7.33 20.70 17.52
CA ARG A 21 -8.40 21.69 17.67
C ARG A 21 -7.85 22.93 18.35
N TYR A 22 -8.25 24.09 17.86
CA TYR A 22 -7.94 25.40 18.44
C TYR A 22 -9.24 26.18 18.60
N GLN A 23 -9.40 26.81 19.76
CA GLN A 23 -10.49 27.74 20.02
C GLN A 23 -9.90 29.09 20.40
N ASP A 24 -10.27 30.15 19.68
CA ASP A 24 -9.89 31.50 20.08
C ASP A 24 -10.80 32.02 21.21
N GLN A 25 -10.49 33.19 21.74
CA GLN A 25 -11.26 33.78 22.84
C GLN A 25 -12.48 34.59 22.37
N GLY A 26 -12.73 34.71 21.07
CA GLY A 26 -13.62 35.74 20.52
C GLY A 26 -13.08 37.16 20.72
N ASN A 27 -13.86 38.18 20.32
CA ASN A 27 -13.52 39.58 20.56
C ASN A 27 -14.78 40.47 20.53
N LYS A 28 -14.89 41.45 21.45
CA LYS A 28 -15.93 42.51 21.51
C LYS A 28 -17.31 42.11 20.94
N GLY A 29 -17.98 41.16 21.58
CA GLY A 29 -19.34 40.72 21.21
C GLY A 29 -19.41 39.65 20.11
N ALA A 30 -18.28 39.31 19.47
CA ALA A 30 -18.18 38.14 18.61
C ALA A 30 -17.92 36.87 19.44
N PRO A 31 -18.61 35.76 19.16
CA PRO A 31 -18.37 34.48 19.82
C PRO A 31 -17.00 33.91 19.42
N SER A 32 -16.47 33.00 20.24
CA SER A 32 -15.23 32.28 19.92
C SER A 32 -15.36 31.46 18.65
N LEU A 33 -14.30 31.40 17.86
CA LEU A 33 -14.19 30.48 16.73
C LEU A 33 -13.45 29.22 17.14
N ILE A 34 -13.90 28.09 16.59
CA ILE A 34 -13.24 26.79 16.72
C ILE A 34 -12.76 26.37 15.34
N ALA A 35 -11.47 26.09 15.24
CA ALA A 35 -10.85 25.47 14.07
C ALA A 35 -10.38 24.06 14.42
N SER A 36 -10.52 23.12 13.48
CA SER A 36 -10.01 21.76 13.64
C SER A 36 -9.36 21.25 12.37
N THR A 37 -8.29 20.48 12.51
CA THR A 37 -7.65 19.71 11.43
C THR A 37 -7.46 18.26 11.86
N GLN A 38 -7.46 17.33 10.91
CA GLN A 38 -7.25 15.91 11.15
C GLN A 38 -6.23 15.36 10.14
N VAL A 39 -5.31 14.53 10.63
CA VAL A 39 -4.36 13.78 9.81
C VAL A 39 -4.58 12.29 10.02
N GLU A 40 -4.76 11.55 8.94
CA GLU A 40 -4.75 10.08 8.94
C GLU A 40 -3.32 9.57 8.72
N LEU A 41 -2.87 8.68 9.61
CA LEU A 41 -1.63 7.94 9.49
C LEU A 41 -1.94 6.48 9.19
N ARG A 42 -1.25 5.94 8.19
CA ARG A 42 -1.33 4.53 7.80
C ARG A 42 -0.12 3.77 8.33
N PRO A 43 -0.27 2.49 8.69
CA PRO A 43 0.88 1.66 9.00
C PRO A 43 1.78 1.57 7.77
N ASN A 44 3.09 1.46 8.01
CA ASN A 44 4.09 1.35 6.96
C ASN A 44 3.99 0.01 6.22
N ARG A 45 3.53 -1.04 6.90
CA ARG A 45 3.16 -2.32 6.28
C ARG A 45 1.65 -2.40 6.09
N VAL A 46 1.24 -2.65 4.86
CA VAL A 46 -0.15 -2.84 4.44
C VAL A 46 -0.33 -4.27 3.96
N ASP A 47 -1.35 -4.94 4.49
CA ASP A 47 -1.77 -6.24 3.98
C ASP A 47 -2.39 -6.07 2.59
N ALA A 48 -1.82 -6.74 1.60
CA ALA A 48 -2.24 -6.60 0.20
C ALA A 48 -3.67 -7.08 -0.04
N TYR A 49 -4.23 -7.89 0.88
CA TYR A 49 -5.63 -8.30 0.82
C TYR A 49 -6.63 -7.22 1.28
N GLN A 50 -6.15 -6.07 1.77
CA GLN A 50 -6.97 -4.91 2.18
C GLN A 50 -6.58 -3.62 1.44
N PRO A 51 -6.54 -3.60 0.10
CA PRO A 51 -6.39 -2.34 -0.62
C PRO A 51 -7.68 -1.52 -0.53
N ASP A 52 -7.62 -0.25 -0.94
CA ASP A 52 -8.84 0.54 -1.11
C ASP A 52 -9.68 0.03 -2.31
N GLY A 53 -9.10 -0.82 -3.16
CA GLY A 53 -9.80 -1.78 -4.01
C GLY A 53 -8.92 -2.50 -5.02
N TYR A 54 -9.57 -3.24 -5.91
CA TYR A 54 -8.96 -4.14 -6.89
C TYR A 54 -9.52 -3.91 -8.29
N GLN A 55 -8.70 -4.14 -9.31
CA GLN A 55 -9.16 -4.54 -10.64
C GLN A 55 -8.61 -5.94 -10.92
N GLY A 56 -9.51 -6.91 -11.08
CA GLY A 56 -9.13 -8.32 -11.10
C GLY A 56 -8.66 -8.85 -9.74
N GLY A 57 -8.29 -10.14 -9.69
CA GLY A 57 -7.93 -10.82 -8.44
C GLY A 57 -9.01 -10.76 -7.34
N SER A 58 -8.63 -11.22 -6.14
CA SER A 58 -9.48 -11.19 -4.94
C SER A 58 -8.69 -11.45 -3.66
N LYS A 59 -9.32 -11.23 -2.50
CA LYS A 59 -8.83 -11.73 -1.20
C LYS A 59 -8.98 -13.24 -1.15
N ILE A 60 -7.88 -13.95 -0.95
CA ILE A 60 -7.83 -15.41 -0.85
C ILE A 60 -7.21 -15.81 0.50
N MET A 61 -7.75 -16.87 1.12
CA MET A 61 -7.21 -17.48 2.34
C MET A 61 -6.12 -18.50 1.97
N SER A 62 -5.05 -18.57 2.75
CA SER A 62 -4.03 -19.62 2.60
C SER A 62 -4.63 -21.01 2.80
N ALA A 63 -4.00 -22.03 2.20
CA ALA A 63 -4.52 -23.40 2.24
C ALA A 63 -4.65 -23.97 3.67
N ASP A 64 -3.79 -23.53 4.57
CA ASP A 64 -3.79 -23.88 6.00
C ASP A 64 -4.71 -22.99 6.86
N GLY A 65 -5.36 -21.98 6.26
CA GLY A 65 -6.23 -21.04 6.95
C GLY A 65 -5.53 -20.01 7.84
N SER A 66 -4.19 -19.93 7.81
CA SER A 66 -3.42 -19.11 8.75
C SER A 66 -3.30 -17.63 8.36
N PHE A 67 -3.46 -17.26 7.10
CA PHE A 67 -3.44 -15.86 6.65
C PHE A 67 -4.25 -15.62 5.35
N PHE A 68 -4.34 -14.36 4.95
CA PHE A 68 -4.93 -13.95 3.68
C PHE A 68 -3.90 -13.23 2.79
N TYR A 69 -4.15 -13.21 1.49
CA TYR A 69 -3.38 -12.48 0.48
C TYR A 69 -4.29 -11.97 -0.64
N ALA A 70 -3.81 -11.02 -1.43
CA ALA A 70 -4.40 -10.70 -2.73
C ALA A 70 -3.93 -11.75 -3.73
N GLY A 71 -4.85 -12.44 -4.38
CA GLY A 71 -4.48 -13.54 -5.26
C GLY A 71 -5.35 -13.64 -6.50
N ALA A 72 -5.00 -14.63 -7.33
CA ALA A 72 -5.52 -14.79 -8.68
C ALA A 72 -5.30 -13.56 -9.57
N LEU A 73 -4.18 -12.85 -9.36
CA LEU A 73 -3.82 -11.64 -10.12
C LEU A 73 -3.11 -12.05 -11.42
N ASN A 74 -3.58 -11.54 -12.55
CA ASN A 74 -3.05 -11.78 -13.89
C ASN A 74 -2.42 -10.50 -14.46
N ASP A 75 -1.92 -10.59 -15.69
CA ASP A 75 -1.49 -9.43 -16.45
C ASP A 75 -2.59 -8.36 -16.53
N GLY A 76 -2.26 -7.10 -16.18
CA GLY A 76 -3.19 -5.99 -16.18
C GLY A 76 -4.00 -5.81 -14.89
N ASP A 77 -4.10 -6.85 -14.05
CA ASP A 77 -4.74 -6.74 -12.74
C ASP A 77 -3.92 -5.80 -11.85
N HIS A 78 -4.60 -5.17 -10.89
CA HIS A 78 -3.93 -4.24 -9.98
C HIS A 78 -4.66 -4.02 -8.66
N LEU A 79 -3.87 -3.62 -7.66
CA LEU A 79 -4.34 -3.12 -6.37
C LEU A 79 -4.22 -1.60 -6.36
N TYR A 80 -5.17 -0.89 -5.75
CA TYR A 80 -5.05 0.55 -5.58
C TYR A 80 -5.25 1.02 -4.13
N PHE A 81 -4.53 2.09 -3.79
CA PHE A 81 -4.50 2.71 -2.46
C PHE A 81 -4.70 4.21 -2.65
N LYS A 82 -5.69 4.77 -1.97
CA LYS A 82 -6.08 6.18 -2.13
C LYS A 82 -5.29 7.07 -1.19
N ASP A 83 -4.98 8.28 -1.63
CA ASP A 83 -4.45 9.36 -0.79
C ASP A 83 -3.20 8.95 0.03
N VAL A 84 -2.28 8.19 -0.58
CA VAL A 84 -1.06 7.73 0.08
C VAL A 84 -0.02 8.84 0.07
N ASP A 85 0.59 9.09 1.22
CA ASP A 85 1.64 10.09 1.38
C ASP A 85 3.02 9.43 1.36
N LEU A 86 3.77 9.64 0.28
CA LEU A 86 5.11 9.07 0.12
C LEU A 86 6.22 9.98 0.64
N ARG A 87 5.90 11.11 1.28
CA ARG A 87 6.92 12.00 1.86
C ARG A 87 7.76 11.26 2.90
N GLY A 88 9.07 11.24 2.67
CA GLY A 88 10.02 10.53 3.52
C GLY A 88 10.09 9.02 3.27
N ILE A 89 9.38 8.48 2.28
CA ILE A 89 9.50 7.09 1.83
C ILE A 89 10.53 7.02 0.69
N GLY A 90 11.48 6.09 0.79
CA GLY A 90 12.50 5.87 -0.23
C GLY A 90 12.34 4.56 -0.99
N GLU A 91 11.53 3.64 -0.47
CA GLU A 91 11.44 2.29 -0.99
C GLU A 91 10.07 1.67 -0.68
N LEU A 92 9.55 0.91 -1.64
CA LEU A 92 8.42 0.00 -1.46
C LEU A 92 8.89 -1.44 -1.65
N ARG A 93 8.81 -2.24 -0.59
CA ARG A 93 9.06 -3.68 -0.62
C ARG A 93 7.75 -4.44 -0.72
N ILE A 94 7.69 -5.38 -1.64
CA ILE A 94 6.48 -6.15 -1.97
C ILE A 94 6.78 -7.61 -1.77
N THR A 95 5.98 -8.28 -0.94
CA THR A 95 6.08 -9.73 -0.77
C THR A 95 5.05 -10.42 -1.64
N TYR A 96 5.51 -11.30 -2.51
CA TYR A 96 4.69 -11.96 -3.51
C TYR A 96 5.04 -13.44 -3.65
N ASN A 97 4.16 -14.18 -4.30
CA ASN A 97 4.35 -15.56 -4.71
C ASN A 97 3.87 -15.67 -6.15
N SER A 98 4.68 -16.30 -7.01
CA SER A 98 4.32 -16.62 -8.38
C SER A 98 4.81 -18.02 -8.71
N LYS A 99 3.93 -18.88 -9.24
CA LYS A 99 4.32 -20.20 -9.73
C LYS A 99 5.00 -20.14 -11.10
N GLU A 100 4.38 -19.45 -12.06
CA GLU A 100 4.77 -19.46 -13.48
C GLU A 100 4.85 -18.05 -14.10
N LEU A 101 4.21 -17.04 -13.48
CA LEU A 101 4.23 -15.67 -13.99
C LEU A 101 5.63 -15.06 -13.79
N GLU A 102 6.22 -14.61 -14.89
CA GLU A 102 7.43 -13.79 -14.94
C GLU A 102 7.05 -12.40 -15.47
N GLY A 103 7.61 -11.33 -14.92
CA GLY A 103 7.24 -10.00 -15.39
C GLY A 103 7.71 -8.88 -14.49
N LEU A 104 6.91 -7.82 -14.42
CA LEU A 104 7.14 -6.64 -13.60
C LEU A 104 5.92 -6.32 -12.72
N LEU A 105 6.20 -5.68 -11.60
CA LEU A 105 5.26 -4.89 -10.84
C LEU A 105 5.54 -3.42 -11.14
N GLU A 106 4.55 -2.70 -11.67
CA GLU A 106 4.61 -1.26 -11.90
C GLU A 106 3.94 -0.54 -10.73
N LEU A 107 4.62 0.42 -10.13
CA LEU A 107 3.98 1.39 -9.23
C LEU A 107 3.66 2.66 -10.02
N ARG A 108 2.39 2.99 -10.14
CA ARG A 108 1.91 4.20 -10.84
C ARG A 108 1.15 5.11 -9.90
N GLN A 109 1.15 6.40 -10.22
CA GLN A 109 0.51 7.43 -9.42
C GLN A 109 -0.72 8.03 -10.12
N HIS A 110 -1.72 8.42 -9.32
CA HIS A 110 -2.98 9.07 -9.70
C HIS A 110 -3.99 8.18 -10.44
N THR A 111 -3.57 7.46 -11.48
CA THR A 111 -4.43 6.55 -12.26
C THR A 111 -3.67 5.28 -12.67
N PRO A 112 -4.37 4.21 -13.11
CA PRO A 112 -3.71 3.00 -13.61
C PRO A 112 -2.76 3.24 -14.79
N ASP A 113 -3.00 4.27 -15.60
CA ASP A 113 -2.14 4.65 -16.73
C ASP A 113 -1.31 5.92 -16.43
N GLY A 114 -1.30 6.35 -15.17
CA GLY A 114 -0.61 7.55 -14.73
C GLY A 114 0.91 7.42 -14.71
N PRO A 115 1.63 8.45 -14.24
CA PRO A 115 3.08 8.46 -14.19
C PRO A 115 3.64 7.21 -13.49
N LEU A 116 4.61 6.57 -14.14
CA LEU A 116 5.34 5.44 -13.58
C LEU A 116 6.31 5.95 -12.52
N MET A 117 6.14 5.50 -11.28
CA MET A 117 7.03 5.83 -10.16
C MET A 117 8.23 4.90 -10.12
N GLY A 118 8.04 3.64 -10.53
CA GLY A 118 9.11 2.65 -10.57
C GLY A 118 8.59 1.25 -10.85
N THR A 119 9.51 0.31 -10.98
CA THR A 119 9.21 -1.09 -11.29
C THR A 119 10.02 -2.05 -10.44
N ALA A 120 9.48 -3.22 -10.16
CA ALA A 120 10.24 -4.35 -9.62
C ALA A 120 10.02 -5.61 -10.45
N THR A 121 11.03 -6.47 -10.55
CA THR A 121 10.92 -7.74 -11.27
C THR A 121 10.12 -8.77 -10.47
N VAL A 122 9.29 -9.54 -11.17
CA VAL A 122 8.64 -10.75 -10.64
C VAL A 122 9.31 -11.96 -11.27
N ARG A 123 9.81 -12.87 -10.42
CA ARG A 123 10.38 -14.14 -10.86
C ARG A 123 9.54 -15.30 -10.33
N PRO A 124 9.21 -16.30 -11.17
CA PRO A 124 8.45 -17.46 -10.72
C PRO A 124 9.31 -18.41 -9.88
N ALA A 125 8.68 -19.06 -8.88
CA ALA A 125 9.28 -20.10 -8.04
C ALA A 125 9.16 -21.51 -8.66
N GLY A 126 8.29 -21.69 -9.65
CA GLY A 126 7.88 -23.02 -10.14
C GLY A 126 6.86 -23.73 -9.25
N GLN A 127 6.60 -23.23 -8.05
CA GLN A 127 5.65 -23.79 -7.08
C GLN A 127 4.97 -22.67 -6.28
N TRP A 128 3.79 -22.96 -5.73
CA TRP A 128 3.10 -22.07 -4.80
C TRP A 128 3.74 -22.14 -3.39
N GLU A 129 3.27 -21.27 -2.50
CA GLU A 129 3.72 -21.14 -1.11
C GLU A 129 5.20 -20.80 -0.88
N VAL A 130 5.93 -20.41 -1.94
CA VAL A 130 7.23 -19.76 -1.83
C VAL A 130 7.04 -18.26 -2.01
N TRP A 131 7.32 -17.50 -0.96
CA TRP A 131 7.15 -16.05 -0.93
C TRP A 131 8.49 -15.35 -1.10
N PHE A 132 8.59 -14.48 -2.10
CA PHE A 132 9.74 -13.64 -2.40
C PHE A 132 9.47 -12.18 -2.05
N GLU A 133 10.54 -11.41 -1.99
CA GLU A 133 10.47 -9.95 -1.88
C GLU A 133 11.05 -9.31 -3.13
N SER A 134 10.33 -8.32 -3.64
CA SER A 134 10.77 -7.44 -4.71
C SER A 134 10.64 -6.00 -4.26
N THR A 135 11.51 -5.15 -4.79
CA THR A 135 11.68 -3.78 -4.29
C THR A 135 11.55 -2.76 -5.42
N ILE A 136 10.80 -1.68 -5.14
CA ILE A 136 10.68 -0.50 -5.99
C ILE A 136 11.33 0.67 -5.24
N ALA A 137 12.37 1.28 -5.83
CA ALA A 137 12.89 2.55 -5.34
C ALA A 137 11.87 3.68 -5.61
N ILE A 138 11.70 4.58 -4.64
CA ILE A 138 10.80 5.74 -4.75
C ILE A 138 11.67 6.99 -4.69
N ASP A 139 11.89 7.61 -5.84
CA ASP A 139 12.72 8.82 -5.95
C ASP A 139 11.88 10.08 -5.73
N THR A 140 10.70 10.14 -6.35
CA THR A 140 9.76 11.26 -6.22
C THR A 140 8.75 11.00 -5.11
N ALA A 141 8.79 11.82 -4.08
CA ALA A 141 7.91 11.71 -2.93
C ALA A 141 6.78 12.75 -3.03
N SER A 142 5.56 12.28 -3.27
CA SER A 142 4.35 13.12 -3.32
C SER A 142 3.16 12.36 -2.72
N ARG A 143 2.10 13.10 -2.40
CA ARG A 143 0.84 12.52 -1.94
C ARG A 143 -0.08 12.26 -3.13
N GLY A 144 -0.70 11.09 -3.19
CA GLY A 144 -1.68 10.75 -4.22
C GLY A 144 -2.09 9.28 -4.19
N ASP A 145 -3.01 8.93 -5.08
CA ASP A 145 -3.44 7.55 -5.26
C ASP A 145 -2.31 6.72 -5.90
N LEU A 146 -2.14 5.49 -5.44
CA LEU A 146 -1.13 4.54 -5.92
C LEU A 146 -1.79 3.31 -6.51
N TYR A 147 -1.25 2.85 -7.63
CA TYR A 147 -1.67 1.66 -8.34
C TYR A 147 -0.48 0.72 -8.47
N LEU A 148 -0.61 -0.50 -7.95
CA LEU A 148 0.38 -1.56 -8.11
C LEU A 148 -0.12 -2.54 -9.16
N ILE A 149 0.49 -2.49 -10.35
CA ILE A 149 -0.01 -3.18 -11.54
C ILE A 149 0.91 -4.32 -11.93
N ILE A 150 0.30 -5.45 -12.27
CA ILE A 150 1.01 -6.63 -12.76
C ILE A 150 1.20 -6.50 -14.27
N ARG A 151 2.45 -6.69 -14.74
CA ARG A 151 2.82 -6.75 -16.15
C ARG A 151 3.53 -8.07 -16.44
N ALA A 152 2.82 -9.05 -16.97
CA ALA A 152 3.40 -10.35 -17.28
C ALA A 152 4.18 -10.30 -18.60
N LYS A 153 5.38 -10.88 -18.62
CA LYS A 153 6.16 -11.15 -19.82
C LYS A 153 5.60 -12.34 -20.60
N ASN A 154 4.99 -13.30 -19.89
CA ASN A 154 4.34 -14.48 -20.44
C ASN A 154 2.82 -14.40 -20.19
N SER A 155 2.05 -13.97 -21.20
CA SER A 155 0.61 -13.68 -21.09
C SER A 155 -0.31 -14.91 -21.08
N LYS A 156 0.19 -16.11 -20.76
CA LYS A 156 -0.72 -17.22 -20.45
C LYS A 156 -1.39 -16.90 -19.10
N SER A 157 -2.50 -17.56 -18.78
CA SER A 157 -3.31 -17.42 -17.55
C SER A 157 -2.59 -17.78 -16.23
N HIS A 158 -1.30 -17.47 -16.16
CA HIS A 158 -0.45 -17.56 -14.99
C HIS A 158 -0.81 -16.42 -14.05
N GLN A 159 -0.89 -16.77 -12.78
CA GLN A 159 -1.29 -15.86 -11.72
C GLN A 159 -0.13 -15.59 -10.78
N MET A 160 -0.24 -14.49 -10.06
CA MET A 160 0.55 -14.23 -8.87
C MET A 160 -0.32 -13.82 -7.69
N ASN A 161 0.28 -13.91 -6.50
CA ASN A 161 -0.31 -13.49 -5.24
C ASN A 161 0.60 -12.46 -4.58
N ILE A 162 0.02 -11.50 -3.87
CA ILE A 162 0.73 -10.47 -3.11
C ILE A 162 0.23 -10.53 -1.66
N ARG A 163 1.17 -10.54 -0.71
CA ARG A 163 0.85 -10.63 0.72
C ARG A 163 0.96 -9.27 1.42
N TRP A 164 2.08 -8.58 1.21
CA TRP A 164 2.35 -7.31 1.89
C TRP A 164 2.95 -6.28 0.95
N LEU A 165 2.65 -5.02 1.25
CA LEU A 165 3.35 -3.84 0.80
C LEU A 165 3.99 -3.18 2.02
N ASP A 166 5.28 -2.91 1.97
CA ASP A 166 6.04 -2.34 3.09
C ASP A 166 6.77 -1.08 2.62
N PHE A 167 6.23 0.07 3.00
CA PHE A 167 6.74 1.40 2.69
C PHE A 167 7.87 1.75 3.68
N ARG A 168 9.10 1.87 3.17
CA ARG A 168 10.29 2.09 3.99
C ARG A 168 10.76 3.53 3.91
N ALA A 169 11.09 4.08 5.07
CA ALA A 169 11.62 5.42 5.18
C ALA A 169 12.93 5.56 4.37
N ARG A 170 13.11 6.72 3.76
CA ARG A 170 14.37 7.13 3.16
C ARG A 170 15.38 7.34 4.28
N LEU A 171 16.46 6.56 4.25
CA LEU A 171 17.60 6.70 5.15
C LEU A 171 18.48 7.90 4.72
#